data_AF-A0A7J7D7W2-F1
#
_entry.id   AF-A0A7J7D7W2-F1
#
_cell.length_a   1.000
_cell.length_b   1.000
_cell.length_c   1.000
_cell.angle_alpha   90.00
_cell.angle_beta   90.00
_cell.angle_gamma   90.00
#
_symmetry.space_group_name_H-M   'P 1'
#
loop_
_entity.id
_entity.type
_entity.pdbx_description
1 polymer ?
#
loop_
_entity_poly.entity_id
_entity_poly.type
_entity_poly.pdbx_seq_one_letter_code
_entity_poly.pdbx_strand_id
1 'polypeptide(L)'
;MALKINLCIQNFLRALPRARATDSVTSPSVSYACKANPSFSANAEALKEVQGSVEKLELLKQKIEHVGIDCVDLCTVGQYNNVYCPKCRGGQSKERSLSLHINQDGDFAMWRCFQVSCGWAGQAFADINKIGQYNSQGQMTEDSLELEPLGEKLITYFGKRMISEDTLRRNAVVQSSHDQAVIAFPYRQNEVLVGCKFRTIEKRFWQAKGTERWLYGLDDIDEAAEIIIVEGEVDKLSMEEAGFRNCVSVPAGAPQKVSTKRVPYPEKDTAFQYLQNCKKYLEKVSRIILATDGDPPGQALAEELARRLGKER
;
A
#
# COMPACT_ATOMS: atom_id res chain seq x y z
N MET A 1 -8.58 -28.33 9.10
CA MET A 1 -8.40 -26.91 8.74
C MET A 1 -9.13 -25.98 9.72
N ALA A 2 -10.39 -26.26 10.12
CA ALA A 2 -11.02 -25.63 11.29
C ALA A 2 -10.18 -25.75 12.57
N LEU A 3 -9.44 -26.85 12.74
CA LEU A 3 -8.42 -27.03 13.78
C LEU A 3 -7.20 -26.09 13.68
N LYS A 4 -6.75 -25.70 12.46
CA LYS A 4 -5.60 -24.80 12.30
C LYS A 4 -5.95 -23.36 12.70
N ILE A 5 -7.13 -22.89 12.28
CA ILE A 5 -7.67 -21.57 12.65
C ILE A 5 -7.88 -21.49 14.17
N ASN A 6 -8.51 -22.51 14.77
CA ASN A 6 -8.69 -22.57 16.23
C ASN A 6 -7.37 -22.60 17.00
N LEU A 7 -6.35 -23.32 16.54
CA LEU A 7 -5.08 -23.44 17.26
C LEU A 7 -4.24 -22.14 17.21
N CYS A 8 -4.24 -21.46 16.05
CA CYS A 8 -3.53 -20.18 15.89
C CYS A 8 -4.17 -19.09 16.78
N ILE A 9 -5.51 -18.98 16.72
CA ILE A 9 -6.29 -18.03 17.53
C ILE A 9 -6.16 -18.33 19.03
N GLN A 10 -6.24 -19.60 19.45
CA GLN A 10 -6.13 -19.96 20.87
C GLN A 10 -4.74 -19.77 21.46
N ASN A 11 -3.68 -19.97 20.69
CA ASN A 11 -2.31 -19.73 21.15
C ASN A 11 -1.99 -18.23 21.22
N PHE A 12 -2.54 -17.45 20.30
CA PHE A 12 -2.34 -15.99 20.25
C PHE A 12 -3.14 -15.25 21.33
N LEU A 13 -4.42 -15.60 21.54
CA LEU A 13 -5.28 -14.99 22.58
C LEU A 13 -4.75 -15.20 24.01
N ARG A 14 -3.93 -16.23 24.25
CA ARG A 14 -3.29 -16.48 25.55
C ARG A 14 -2.10 -15.55 25.84
N ALA A 15 -1.60 -14.83 24.84
CA ALA A 15 -0.34 -14.09 24.91
C ALA A 15 -0.48 -12.55 24.99
N LEU A 16 -1.70 -12.01 25.06
CA LEU A 16 -1.93 -10.55 25.04
C LEU A 16 -2.48 -9.99 26.37
N PRO A 17 -1.90 -8.89 26.89
CA PRO A 17 -2.51 -8.08 27.93
C PRO A 17 -3.64 -7.19 27.38
N ARG A 18 -4.77 -7.09 28.09
CA ARG A 18 -5.94 -6.26 27.72
C ARG A 18 -5.73 -4.79 28.07
N ALA A 19 -6.02 -3.87 27.14
CA ALA A 19 -6.13 -2.43 27.41
C ALA A 19 -7.42 -1.82 26.82
N ARG A 20 -7.93 -0.79 27.53
CA ARG A 20 -9.24 -0.14 27.40
C ARG A 20 -9.27 0.99 26.36
N ALA A 21 -10.44 1.16 25.74
CA ALA A 21 -10.80 2.24 24.83
C ALA A 21 -11.19 3.55 25.57
N THR A 22 -11.01 4.69 24.90
CA THR A 22 -11.65 5.99 25.25
C THR A 22 -11.96 6.81 24.00
N ASP A 23 -12.99 7.64 24.14
CA ASP A 23 -13.90 8.18 23.12
C ASP A 23 -13.49 9.48 22.41
N SER A 24 -14.18 9.73 21.30
CA SER A 24 -14.19 10.88 20.40
C SER A 24 -14.91 12.14 20.94
N VAL A 25 -14.55 13.33 20.44
CA VAL A 25 -15.31 14.58 20.61
C VAL A 25 -15.42 15.35 19.28
N THR A 26 -16.59 15.97 19.06
CA THR A 26 -17.12 16.60 17.83
C THR A 26 -17.26 18.13 17.91
N SER A 27 -17.40 18.76 16.71
CA SER A 27 -18.18 19.99 16.34
C SER A 27 -17.53 21.39 16.52
N PRO A 28 -18.06 22.51 15.93
CA PRO A 28 -19.00 22.72 14.81
C PRO A 28 -18.61 23.84 13.77
N SER A 29 -19.48 24.00 12.77
CA SER A 29 -19.54 24.93 11.62
C SER A 29 -19.94 26.39 11.92
N VAL A 30 -19.55 27.35 11.06
CA VAL A 30 -20.18 28.69 10.93
C VAL A 30 -20.29 29.12 9.46
N SER A 31 -21.48 29.59 9.08
CA SER A 31 -21.89 30.10 7.77
C SER A 31 -21.88 31.63 7.71
N TYR A 32 -21.49 32.23 6.58
CA TYR A 32 -21.90 33.59 6.20
C TYR A 32 -22.18 33.70 4.69
N ALA A 33 -23.33 34.30 4.37
CA ALA A 33 -23.77 34.65 3.03
C ALA A 33 -23.44 36.12 2.72
N CYS A 34 -23.01 36.43 1.49
CA CYS A 34 -22.98 37.79 0.97
C CYS A 34 -23.39 37.81 -0.52
N LYS A 35 -24.21 38.82 -0.85
CA LYS A 35 -24.98 38.99 -2.10
C LYS A 35 -24.11 39.52 -3.25
N ALA A 36 -24.48 39.12 -4.46
CA ALA A 36 -23.88 39.49 -5.73
C ALA A 36 -24.28 40.90 -6.22
N ASN A 37 -23.41 41.54 -7.01
CA ASN A 37 -23.77 42.53 -8.02
C ASN A 37 -22.66 42.65 -9.10
N PRO A 38 -22.98 43.14 -10.31
CA PRO A 38 -22.58 42.49 -11.55
C PRO A 38 -21.72 43.38 -12.45
N SER A 39 -20.46 42.98 -12.66
CA SER A 39 -19.61 43.48 -13.75
C SER A 39 -18.49 42.47 -13.99
N PHE A 40 -18.84 41.28 -14.49
CA PHE A 40 -17.95 40.12 -14.43
C PHE A 40 -18.13 39.21 -15.65
N SER A 41 -17.84 39.70 -16.85
CA SER A 41 -17.77 38.81 -18.02
C SER A 41 -16.40 38.74 -18.68
N ALA A 42 -15.51 39.72 -18.49
CA ALA A 42 -14.12 39.64 -18.95
C ALA A 42 -13.15 39.11 -17.88
N ASN A 43 -13.41 39.36 -16.59
CA ASN A 43 -12.59 38.87 -15.48
C ASN A 43 -12.91 37.43 -15.06
N ALA A 44 -14.07 36.89 -15.46
CA ALA A 44 -14.50 35.55 -15.04
C ALA A 44 -13.69 34.44 -15.73
N GLU A 45 -13.26 34.66 -16.98
CA GLU A 45 -12.48 33.69 -17.75
C GLU A 45 -11.01 33.70 -17.29
N ALA A 46 -10.40 34.88 -17.13
CA ALA A 46 -9.05 35.00 -16.59
C ALA A 46 -8.93 34.47 -15.14
N LEU A 47 -9.93 34.71 -14.28
CA LEU A 47 -9.95 34.14 -12.93
C LEU A 47 -10.20 32.63 -12.94
N LYS A 48 -10.97 32.08 -13.89
CA LYS A 48 -11.13 30.63 -14.06
C LYS A 48 -9.84 29.96 -14.55
N GLU A 49 -9.10 30.60 -15.45
CA GLU A 49 -7.80 30.10 -15.93
C GLU A 49 -6.75 30.11 -14.82
N VAL A 50 -6.68 31.19 -14.04
CA VAL A 50 -5.78 31.27 -12.88
C VAL A 50 -6.17 30.25 -11.81
N GLN A 51 -7.46 30.12 -11.48
CA GLN A 51 -7.96 29.12 -10.53
C GLN A 51 -7.62 27.69 -10.99
N GLY A 52 -7.82 27.39 -12.28
CA GLY A 52 -7.50 26.09 -12.86
C GLY A 52 -6.00 25.78 -12.87
N SER A 53 -5.14 26.78 -13.09
CA SER A 53 -3.68 26.61 -13.03
C SER A 53 -3.18 26.31 -11.60
N VAL A 54 -3.76 26.94 -10.59
CA VAL A 54 -3.43 26.71 -9.17
C VAL A 54 -3.88 25.31 -8.73
N GLU A 55 -5.08 24.87 -9.12
CA GLU A 55 -5.59 23.53 -8.81
C GLU A 55 -4.74 22.42 -9.45
N LYS A 56 -4.25 22.63 -10.69
CA LYS A 56 -3.33 21.72 -11.36
C LYS A 56 -2.01 21.59 -10.61
N LEU A 57 -1.42 22.72 -10.24
CA LEU A 57 -0.14 22.73 -9.55
C LEU A 57 -0.22 21.99 -8.21
N GLU A 58 -1.30 22.19 -7.45
CA GLU A 58 -1.51 21.51 -6.16
C GLU A 58 -1.66 19.99 -6.33
N LEU A 59 -2.46 19.56 -7.32
CA LEU A 59 -2.61 18.15 -7.66
C LEU A 59 -1.28 17.52 -8.10
N LEU A 60 -0.48 18.26 -8.87
CA LEU A 60 0.83 17.80 -9.33
C LEU A 60 1.79 17.62 -8.15
N LYS A 61 1.83 18.58 -7.23
CA LYS A 61 2.65 18.52 -6.01
C LYS A 61 2.32 17.29 -5.18
N GLN A 62 1.04 17.03 -4.92
CA GLN A 62 0.60 15.84 -4.18
C GLN A 62 1.10 14.54 -4.83
N LYS A 63 1.08 14.45 -6.17
CA LYS A 63 1.59 13.27 -6.88
C LYS A 63 3.11 13.14 -6.81
N ILE A 64 3.84 14.27 -6.83
CA ILE A 64 5.30 14.30 -6.65
C ILE A 64 5.68 13.88 -5.22
N GLU A 65 4.93 14.32 -4.21
CA GLU A 65 5.13 13.90 -2.82
C GLU A 65 4.83 12.42 -2.62
N HIS A 66 3.82 11.88 -3.32
CA HIS A 66 3.47 10.47 -3.24
C HIS A 66 4.59 9.52 -3.72
N VAL A 67 5.42 9.98 -4.67
CA VAL A 67 6.62 9.23 -5.10
C VAL A 67 7.83 9.45 -4.17
N GLY A 68 7.63 10.17 -3.07
CA GLY A 68 8.59 10.42 -2.00
C GLY A 68 9.51 11.61 -2.24
N ILE A 69 9.20 12.50 -3.19
CA ILE A 69 10.01 13.70 -3.41
C ILE A 69 9.46 14.81 -2.51
N ASP A 70 10.11 14.99 -1.36
CA ASP A 70 9.75 16.01 -0.37
C ASP A 70 10.18 17.42 -0.81
N CYS A 71 9.58 18.46 -0.22
CA CYS A 71 9.90 19.88 -0.43
C CYS A 71 9.55 20.46 -1.81
N VAL A 72 8.48 19.96 -2.44
CA VAL A 72 8.01 20.47 -3.74
C VAL A 72 7.57 21.94 -3.64
N ASP A 73 7.08 22.38 -2.48
CA ASP A 73 6.72 23.78 -2.22
C ASP A 73 7.87 24.78 -2.34
N LEU A 74 9.11 24.30 -2.22
CA LEU A 74 10.30 25.12 -2.37
C LEU A 74 10.82 25.16 -3.82
N CYS A 75 10.18 24.42 -4.73
CA CYS A 75 10.62 24.31 -6.11
C CYS A 75 10.02 25.44 -6.95
N THR A 76 10.90 26.16 -7.67
CA THR A 76 10.47 27.18 -8.62
C THR A 76 10.02 26.52 -9.91
N VAL A 77 8.81 26.85 -10.34
CA VAL A 77 8.22 26.38 -11.61
C VAL A 77 9.01 26.94 -12.80
N GLY A 78 9.20 26.14 -13.85
CA GLY A 78 9.98 26.47 -15.04
C GLY A 78 11.50 26.40 -14.86
N GLN A 79 11.97 25.87 -13.72
CA GLN A 79 13.39 25.72 -13.41
C GLN A 79 13.71 24.29 -12.97
N TYR A 80 14.95 23.87 -13.23
CA TYR A 80 15.47 22.62 -12.69
C TYR A 80 15.92 22.84 -11.25
N ASN A 81 15.29 22.11 -10.33
CA ASN A 81 15.56 22.14 -8.90
C ASN A 81 16.31 20.86 -8.50
N ASN A 82 17.37 20.99 -7.71
CA ASN A 82 18.09 19.82 -7.19
C ASN A 82 17.61 19.51 -5.77
N VAL A 83 17.02 18.33 -5.59
CA VAL A 83 16.44 17.84 -4.34
C VAL A 83 17.04 16.50 -3.94
N TYR A 84 16.70 16.02 -2.74
CA TYR A 84 17.13 14.69 -2.30
C TYR A 84 16.37 13.60 -3.05
N CYS A 85 17.10 12.63 -3.58
CA CYS A 85 16.48 11.46 -4.19
C CYS A 85 15.89 10.56 -3.09
N PRO A 86 14.59 10.21 -3.11
CA PRO A 86 14.00 9.31 -2.12
C PRO A 86 14.60 7.90 -2.15
N LYS A 87 15.09 7.45 -3.31
CA LYS A 87 15.62 6.11 -3.49
C LYS A 87 17.02 5.92 -2.91
N CYS A 88 17.91 6.90 -3.10
CA CYS A 88 19.31 6.78 -2.66
C CYS A 88 19.73 7.79 -1.58
N ARG A 89 18.89 8.79 -1.29
CA ARG A 89 19.16 9.89 -0.34
C ARG A 89 20.51 10.59 -0.57
N GLY A 90 20.93 10.70 -1.83
CA GLY A 90 22.21 11.32 -2.20
C GLY A 90 23.42 10.38 -2.13
N GLY A 91 23.24 9.09 -1.86
CA GLY A 91 24.34 8.13 -1.74
C GLY A 91 25.29 8.45 -0.58
N GLN A 92 26.57 8.07 -0.72
CA GLN A 92 27.58 8.30 0.32
C GLN A 92 27.89 9.78 0.54
N SER A 93 27.80 10.60 -0.52
CA SER A 93 28.04 12.04 -0.47
C SER A 93 26.87 12.83 0.15
N LYS A 94 25.70 12.19 0.34
CA LYS A 94 24.46 12.84 0.82
C LYS A 94 24.14 14.13 0.05
N GLU A 95 24.36 14.11 -1.26
CA GLU A 95 24.10 15.25 -2.13
C GLU A 95 22.64 15.30 -2.59
N ARG A 96 22.18 16.47 -3.03
CA ARG A 96 20.87 16.63 -3.68
C ARG A 96 20.94 16.14 -5.12
N SER A 97 21.01 14.82 -5.28
CA SER A 97 21.31 14.15 -6.55
C SER A 97 20.12 14.06 -7.51
N LEU A 98 18.89 14.42 -7.09
CA LEU A 98 17.69 14.37 -7.92
C LEU A 98 17.42 15.73 -8.55
N SER A 99 17.49 15.81 -9.87
CA SER A 99 16.99 16.99 -10.59
C SER A 99 15.51 16.82 -10.85
N LEU A 100 14.69 17.77 -10.40
CA LEU A 100 13.25 17.87 -10.57
C LEU A 100 12.92 19.14 -11.36
N HIS A 101 12.06 19.03 -12.36
CA HIS A 101 11.58 20.17 -13.14
C HIS A 101 10.06 20.12 -13.25
N ILE A 102 9.41 21.24 -12.91
CA ILE A 102 7.97 21.45 -13.11
C ILE A 102 7.83 22.48 -14.23
N ASN A 103 6.99 22.23 -15.25
CA ASN A 103 6.79 23.18 -16.35
C ASN A 103 6.02 24.43 -15.91
N GLN A 104 6.10 25.52 -16.68
CA GLN A 104 5.49 26.82 -16.35
C GLN A 104 3.99 26.74 -16.06
N ASP A 105 3.28 25.85 -16.74
CA ASP A 105 1.83 25.67 -16.61
C ASP A 105 1.42 24.90 -15.34
N GLY A 106 2.40 24.39 -14.58
CA GLY A 106 2.17 23.66 -13.33
C GLY A 106 1.46 22.32 -13.51
N ASP A 107 1.43 21.80 -14.75
CA ASP A 107 0.67 20.61 -15.11
C ASP A 107 1.52 19.43 -15.55
N PHE A 108 2.84 19.59 -15.55
CA PHE A 108 3.79 18.52 -15.82
C PHE A 108 5.06 18.67 -14.99
N ALA A 109 5.55 17.56 -14.46
CA ALA A 109 6.85 17.47 -13.84
C ALA A 109 7.65 16.27 -14.33
N MET A 110 8.98 16.38 -14.29
CA MET A 110 9.89 15.28 -14.57
C MET A 110 11.06 15.31 -13.61
N TRP A 111 11.63 14.15 -13.31
CA TRP A 111 12.82 14.05 -12.48
C TRP A 111 13.78 12.96 -12.92
N ARG A 112 15.05 13.15 -12.57
CA ARG A 112 16.12 12.17 -12.76
C ARG A 112 17.17 12.30 -11.68
N CYS A 113 17.56 11.17 -11.10
CA CYS A 113 18.65 11.06 -10.17
C CYS A 113 19.95 10.86 -10.95
N PHE A 114 20.90 11.76 -10.76
CA PHE A 114 22.21 11.71 -11.41
C PHE A 114 23.25 10.92 -10.62
N GLN A 115 22.87 10.35 -9.48
CA GLN A 115 23.74 9.41 -8.77
C GLN A 115 23.89 8.14 -9.60
N VAL A 116 25.14 7.79 -9.93
CA VAL A 116 25.51 6.76 -10.92
C VAL A 116 24.93 5.39 -10.58
N SER A 117 24.88 5.05 -9.29
CA SER A 117 24.34 3.78 -8.81
C SER A 117 22.81 3.78 -8.62
N CYS A 118 22.13 4.91 -8.87
CA CYS A 118 20.70 5.07 -8.65
C CYS A 118 19.94 5.23 -9.98
N GLY A 119 20.22 6.29 -10.74
CA GLY A 119 19.57 6.54 -12.04
C GLY A 119 18.05 6.70 -12.03
N TRP A 120 17.41 6.74 -10.86
CA TRP A 120 15.95 6.77 -10.72
C TRP A 120 15.35 7.99 -11.42
N ALA A 121 14.36 7.78 -12.29
CA ALA A 121 13.74 8.84 -13.07
C ALA A 121 12.23 8.60 -13.14
N GLY A 122 11.49 9.67 -13.41
CA GLY A 122 10.05 9.62 -13.52
C GLY A 122 9.47 10.93 -14.04
N GLN A 123 8.16 10.93 -14.24
CA GLN A 123 7.43 12.07 -14.73
C GLN A 123 5.99 12.05 -14.24
N ALA A 124 5.33 13.19 -14.37
CA ALA A 124 4.12 13.51 -13.65
C ALA A 124 3.24 14.51 -14.39
N PHE A 125 1.91 14.33 -14.42
CA PHE A 125 0.95 15.26 -15.02
C PHE A 125 -0.19 15.67 -14.05
N ALA A 126 -0.65 16.92 -14.16
CA ALA A 126 -1.81 17.47 -13.46
C ALA A 126 -3.06 17.38 -14.34
N ASP A 127 -3.47 16.16 -14.62
CA ASP A 127 -4.69 15.94 -15.36
C ASP A 127 -5.92 16.11 -14.46
N ILE A 128 -6.68 17.20 -14.64
CA ILE A 128 -7.98 17.41 -13.96
C ILE A 128 -9.08 16.52 -14.55
N ASN A 129 -8.94 16.09 -15.82
CA ASN A 129 -9.91 15.24 -16.53
C ASN A 129 -9.36 13.87 -16.95
N LYS A 130 -8.16 13.50 -16.48
CA LYS A 130 -7.54 12.19 -16.69
C LYS A 130 -6.82 11.76 -15.41
N ILE A 131 -7.58 11.23 -14.45
CA ILE A 131 -7.02 10.33 -13.45
C ILE A 131 -6.52 9.10 -14.22
N GLY A 132 -5.27 9.13 -14.69
CA GLY A 132 -4.67 8.01 -15.42
C GLY A 132 -3.98 8.43 -16.70
N GLN A 133 -2.73 8.88 -16.55
CA GLN A 133 -1.63 8.62 -17.48
C GLN A 133 -0.33 9.19 -16.88
N TYR A 134 0.10 8.60 -15.78
CA TYR A 134 1.53 8.59 -15.46
C TYR A 134 2.14 7.43 -16.25
N ASN A 135 3.31 7.68 -16.85
CA ASN A 135 4.14 6.62 -17.40
C ASN A 135 4.70 5.76 -16.26
N SER A 136 3.86 4.88 -15.75
CA SER A 136 4.22 3.64 -15.06
C SER A 136 3.61 2.52 -15.89
N GLN A 137 4.30 1.39 -15.99
CA GLN A 137 3.67 0.16 -16.46
C GLN A 137 2.28 0.02 -15.81
N GLY A 138 1.25 -0.18 -16.65
CA GLY A 138 -0.18 0.04 -16.37
C GLY A 138 -0.59 0.02 -14.90
N GLN A 139 -1.09 1.16 -14.41
CA GLN A 139 -1.75 1.22 -13.11
C GLN A 139 -2.96 0.27 -13.15
N MET A 140 -2.91 -0.80 -12.35
CA MET A 140 -4.00 -1.76 -12.28
C MET A 140 -5.23 -1.11 -11.67
N THR A 141 -6.35 -1.24 -12.35
CA THR A 141 -7.68 -0.93 -11.81
C THR A 141 -8.43 -2.23 -11.54
N GLU A 142 -9.44 -2.19 -10.67
CA GLU A 142 -10.33 -3.35 -10.46
C GLU A 142 -11.01 -3.74 -11.77
N ASP A 143 -11.41 -2.76 -12.58
CA ASP A 143 -11.96 -2.96 -13.92
C ASP A 143 -10.99 -3.70 -14.85
N SER A 144 -9.69 -3.36 -14.81
CA SER A 144 -8.67 -4.02 -15.64
C SER A 144 -8.40 -5.48 -15.24
N LEU A 145 -8.76 -5.84 -14.01
CA LEU A 145 -8.66 -7.20 -13.48
C LEU A 145 -9.99 -7.96 -13.53
N GLU A 146 -11.03 -7.30 -14.04
CA GLU A 146 -12.40 -7.80 -14.13
C GLU A 146 -12.87 -8.43 -12.82
N LEU A 147 -12.80 -7.66 -11.74
CA LEU A 147 -13.22 -8.09 -10.40
C LEU A 147 -14.70 -7.78 -10.18
N GLU A 148 -15.40 -8.68 -9.50
CA GLU A 148 -16.81 -8.52 -9.12
C GLU A 148 -17.05 -8.92 -7.66
N PRO A 149 -18.14 -8.46 -7.02
CA PRO A 149 -18.50 -8.87 -5.67
C PRO A 149 -18.65 -10.40 -5.51
N LEU A 150 -18.38 -10.91 -4.31
CA LEU A 150 -18.49 -12.34 -4.02
C LEU A 150 -19.92 -12.86 -4.21
N GLY A 151 -20.06 -13.96 -4.94
CA GLY A 151 -21.31 -14.71 -5.06
C GLY A 151 -21.54 -15.67 -3.89
N GLU A 152 -22.78 -16.16 -3.77
CA GLU A 152 -23.24 -17.04 -2.68
C GLU A 152 -22.35 -18.27 -2.46
N LYS A 153 -21.78 -18.81 -3.54
CA LYS A 153 -20.86 -19.97 -3.49
C LYS A 153 -19.61 -19.67 -2.67
N LEU A 154 -18.98 -18.52 -2.91
CA LEU A 154 -17.75 -18.13 -2.21
C LEU A 154 -18.06 -17.62 -0.80
N ILE A 155 -19.18 -16.91 -0.61
CA ILE A 155 -19.69 -16.55 0.71
C ILE A 155 -19.88 -17.82 1.56
N THR A 156 -20.54 -18.84 1.03
CA THR A 156 -20.71 -20.15 1.71
C THR A 156 -19.37 -20.84 1.98
N TYR A 157 -18.42 -20.75 1.06
CA TYR A 157 -17.07 -21.30 1.24
C TYR A 157 -16.32 -20.66 2.43
N PHE A 158 -16.44 -19.35 2.59
CA PHE A 158 -15.84 -18.60 3.70
C PHE A 158 -16.62 -18.78 5.00
N GLY A 159 -17.95 -18.86 4.94
CA GLY A 159 -18.79 -19.18 6.11
C GLY A 159 -18.44 -20.53 6.73
N LYS A 160 -18.15 -21.56 5.91
CA LYS A 160 -17.61 -22.86 6.39
C LYS A 160 -16.25 -22.77 7.08
N ARG A 161 -15.55 -21.65 6.92
CA ARG A 161 -14.26 -21.33 7.57
C ARG A 161 -14.41 -20.35 8.71
N MET A 162 -15.64 -20.02 9.11
CA MET A 162 -15.94 -19.04 10.15
C MET A 162 -15.42 -17.64 9.80
N ILE A 163 -15.44 -17.27 8.52
CA ILE A 163 -15.14 -15.91 8.06
C ILE A 163 -16.45 -15.27 7.60
N SER A 164 -16.81 -14.16 8.24
CA SER A 164 -18.02 -13.40 7.99
C SER A 164 -17.92 -12.54 6.72
N GLU A 165 -19.07 -12.21 6.15
CA GLU A 165 -19.15 -11.29 5.00
C GLU A 165 -18.63 -9.89 5.33
N ASP A 166 -18.78 -9.43 6.58
CA ASP A 166 -18.26 -8.13 7.02
C ASP A 166 -16.73 -8.12 6.98
N THR A 167 -16.08 -9.19 7.45
CA THR A 167 -14.62 -9.34 7.34
C THR A 167 -14.19 -9.38 5.88
N LEU A 168 -14.88 -10.14 5.01
CA LEU A 168 -14.57 -10.18 3.57
C LEU A 168 -14.67 -8.79 2.94
N ARG A 169 -15.74 -8.04 3.23
CA ARG A 169 -15.97 -6.69 2.72
C ARG A 169 -14.90 -5.70 3.16
N ARG A 170 -14.55 -5.68 4.45
CA ARG A 170 -13.50 -4.78 4.99
C ARG A 170 -12.13 -5.07 4.38
N ASN A 171 -11.89 -6.33 4.01
CA ASN A 171 -10.66 -6.80 3.40
C ASN A 171 -10.65 -6.71 1.87
N ALA A 172 -11.69 -6.12 1.27
CA ALA A 172 -11.89 -6.03 -0.18
C ALA A 172 -11.78 -7.40 -0.89
N VAL A 173 -12.18 -8.50 -0.23
CA VAL A 173 -12.16 -9.82 -0.88
C VAL A 173 -13.28 -9.86 -1.90
N VAL A 174 -12.92 -10.17 -3.14
CA VAL A 174 -13.81 -10.18 -4.31
C VAL A 174 -13.58 -11.46 -5.12
N GLN A 175 -14.26 -11.62 -6.25
CA GLN A 175 -14.05 -12.75 -7.16
C GLN A 175 -13.73 -12.27 -8.58
N SER A 176 -13.24 -13.19 -9.41
CA SER A 176 -13.06 -12.96 -10.84
C SER A 176 -14.41 -13.00 -11.56
N SER A 177 -14.67 -12.05 -12.45
CA SER A 177 -15.85 -12.06 -13.34
C SER A 177 -15.81 -13.25 -14.32
N HIS A 178 -14.61 -13.68 -14.73
CA HIS A 178 -14.42 -14.76 -15.70
C HIS A 178 -14.72 -16.14 -15.11
N ASP A 179 -14.49 -16.31 -13.81
CA ASP A 179 -14.69 -17.58 -13.10
C ASP A 179 -15.10 -17.32 -11.66
N GLN A 180 -16.40 -17.52 -11.39
CA GLN A 180 -17.02 -17.32 -10.09
C GLN A 180 -16.52 -18.28 -8.99
N ALA A 181 -15.65 -19.24 -9.32
CA ALA A 181 -14.94 -20.06 -8.34
C ALA A 181 -13.56 -19.51 -7.93
N VAL A 182 -13.12 -18.41 -8.54
CA VAL A 182 -11.82 -17.78 -8.27
C VAL A 182 -11.98 -16.62 -7.32
N ILE A 183 -11.36 -16.76 -6.15
CA ILE A 183 -11.25 -15.72 -5.14
C ILE A 183 -10.10 -14.79 -5.53
N ALA A 184 -10.34 -13.49 -5.42
CA ALA A 184 -9.36 -12.44 -5.60
C ALA A 184 -9.10 -11.71 -4.28
N PHE A 185 -7.83 -11.49 -3.97
CA PHE A 185 -7.33 -10.73 -2.84
C PHE A 185 -6.60 -9.48 -3.36
N PRO A 186 -7.29 -8.34 -3.47
CA PRO A 186 -6.69 -7.06 -3.85
C PRO A 186 -5.72 -6.55 -2.79
N TYR A 187 -4.50 -6.21 -3.20
CA TYR A 187 -3.50 -5.57 -2.36
C TYR A 187 -3.64 -4.06 -2.52
N ARG A 188 -3.80 -3.36 -1.40
CA ARG A 188 -4.03 -1.91 -1.38
C ARG A 188 -2.93 -1.18 -0.60
N GLN A 189 -2.63 0.02 -1.07
CA GLN A 189 -1.81 1.00 -0.38
C GLN A 189 -2.57 2.33 -0.43
N ASN A 190 -2.91 2.88 0.73
CA ASN A 190 -3.73 4.07 0.87
C ASN A 190 -5.02 3.95 0.02
N GLU A 191 -5.70 2.81 0.12
CA GLU A 191 -6.89 2.46 -0.68
C GLU A 191 -6.65 2.34 -2.19
N VAL A 192 -5.41 2.45 -2.69
CA VAL A 192 -5.09 2.28 -4.11
C VAL A 192 -4.67 0.84 -4.40
N LEU A 193 -5.25 0.23 -5.45
CA LEU A 193 -4.89 -1.12 -5.89
C LEU A 193 -3.44 -1.16 -6.41
N VAL A 194 -2.59 -1.97 -5.78
CA VAL A 194 -1.17 -2.13 -6.15
C VAL A 194 -0.82 -3.56 -6.58
N GLY A 195 -1.73 -4.51 -6.35
CA GLY A 195 -1.52 -5.91 -6.66
C GLY A 195 -2.82 -6.70 -6.51
N CYS A 196 -2.88 -7.90 -7.05
CA CYS A 196 -3.98 -8.82 -6.76
C CYS A 196 -3.46 -10.25 -6.81
N LYS A 197 -3.85 -11.03 -5.80
CA LYS A 197 -3.56 -12.46 -5.76
C LYS A 197 -4.85 -13.23 -5.91
N PHE A 198 -4.81 -14.24 -6.75
CA PHE A 198 -5.94 -15.07 -7.08
C PHE A 198 -5.75 -16.47 -6.52
N ARG A 199 -6.87 -17.09 -6.21
CA ARG A 199 -6.94 -18.42 -5.62
C ARG A 199 -8.18 -19.15 -6.09
N THR A 200 -8.04 -20.41 -6.51
CA THR A 200 -9.20 -21.30 -6.65
C THR A 200 -9.54 -21.98 -5.31
N ILE A 201 -10.76 -22.50 -5.20
CA ILE A 201 -11.21 -23.32 -4.07
C ILE A 201 -10.27 -24.51 -3.83
N GLU A 202 -9.73 -25.10 -4.91
CA GLU A 202 -8.77 -26.22 -4.95
C GLU A 202 -7.33 -25.79 -4.62
N LYS A 203 -7.13 -24.55 -4.16
CA LYS A 203 -5.83 -24.01 -3.71
C LYS A 203 -4.77 -23.89 -4.82
N ARG A 204 -5.18 -23.50 -6.02
CA ARG A 204 -4.25 -23.01 -7.05
C ARG A 204 -4.11 -21.50 -6.91
N PHE A 205 -2.88 -20.98 -6.92
CA PHE A 205 -2.60 -19.57 -6.67
C PHE A 205 -1.84 -18.93 -7.82
N TRP A 206 -2.16 -17.67 -8.13
CA TRP A 206 -1.38 -16.84 -9.02
C TRP A 206 -1.52 -15.36 -8.62
N GLN A 207 -0.70 -14.50 -9.20
CA GLN A 207 -0.75 -13.06 -8.96
C GLN A 207 -0.89 -12.33 -10.29
N ALA A 208 -1.47 -11.14 -10.25
CA ALA A 208 -1.47 -10.23 -11.39
C ALA A 208 -0.03 -9.97 -11.87
N LYS A 209 0.15 -9.87 -13.19
CA LYS A 209 1.47 -9.70 -13.80
C LYS A 209 1.90 -8.24 -13.73
N GLY A 210 3.22 -8.02 -13.64
CA GLY A 210 3.80 -6.68 -13.68
C GLY A 210 3.60 -5.85 -12.41
N THR A 211 3.12 -6.48 -11.33
CA THR A 211 2.92 -5.80 -10.06
C THR A 211 4.10 -6.01 -9.13
N GLU A 212 4.43 -4.99 -8.37
CA GLU A 212 5.32 -5.15 -7.22
C GLU A 212 4.65 -6.01 -6.14
N ARG A 213 5.48 -6.58 -5.25
CA ARG A 213 4.97 -7.39 -4.13
C ARG A 213 4.75 -6.50 -2.92
N TRP A 214 3.62 -6.66 -2.25
CA TRP A 214 3.22 -5.91 -1.07
C TRP A 214 2.73 -6.86 0.01
N LEU A 215 2.64 -6.39 1.26
CA LEU A 215 1.91 -7.12 2.30
C LEU A 215 0.41 -6.92 2.08
N TYR A 216 -0.40 -7.97 2.30
CA TYR A 216 -1.85 -7.85 2.24
C TYR A 216 -2.38 -7.26 3.55
N GLY A 217 -3.29 -6.28 3.47
CA GLY A 217 -3.79 -5.53 4.64
C GLY A 217 -2.87 -4.40 5.10
N LEU A 218 -2.01 -3.88 4.22
CA LEU A 218 -1.02 -2.85 4.56
C LEU A 218 -1.60 -1.62 5.23
N ASP A 219 -2.79 -1.19 4.80
CA ASP A 219 -3.47 -0.01 5.32
C ASP A 219 -3.95 -0.21 6.78
N ASP A 220 -4.07 -1.46 7.25
CA ASP A 220 -4.46 -1.76 8.63
C ASP A 220 -3.35 -1.57 9.65
N ILE A 221 -2.11 -1.39 9.19
CA ILE A 221 -0.93 -1.24 10.05
C ILE A 221 -0.33 0.15 9.98
N ASP A 222 -1.00 1.11 9.33
CA ASP A 222 -0.54 2.49 9.37
C ASP A 222 -0.58 3.02 10.81
N GLU A 223 0.53 3.60 11.25
CA GLU A 223 0.77 4.05 12.64
C GLU A 223 0.62 2.97 13.73
N ALA A 224 0.58 1.68 13.38
CA ALA A 224 0.47 0.61 14.37
C ALA A 224 1.78 0.38 15.14
N ALA A 225 1.72 0.39 16.47
CA ALA A 225 2.88 0.11 17.33
C ALA A 225 3.22 -1.39 17.41
N GLU A 226 2.23 -2.27 17.22
CA GLU A 226 2.38 -3.71 17.22
C GLU A 226 1.63 -4.29 16.01
N ILE A 227 2.25 -5.22 15.29
CA ILE A 227 1.61 -5.91 14.16
C ILE A 227 1.78 -7.42 14.26
N ILE A 228 0.93 -8.12 13.53
CA ILE A 228 1.00 -9.56 13.34
C ILE A 228 1.27 -9.85 11.87
N ILE A 229 2.26 -10.68 11.58
CA ILE A 229 2.55 -11.16 10.22
C ILE A 229 2.18 -12.64 10.15
N VAL A 230 1.24 -12.97 9.29
CA VAL A 230 0.80 -14.35 8.99
C VAL A 230 1.23 -14.79 7.59
N GLU A 231 1.12 -16.08 7.32
CA GLU A 231 1.58 -16.66 6.06
C GLU A 231 0.65 -16.40 4.87
N GLY A 232 -0.67 -16.46 5.07
CA GLY A 232 -1.63 -16.38 3.98
C GLY A 232 -2.78 -15.40 4.21
N GLU A 233 -3.45 -15.03 3.12
CA GLU A 233 -4.55 -14.07 3.15
C GLU A 233 -5.72 -14.57 4.01
N VAL A 234 -6.03 -15.87 3.94
CA VAL A 234 -7.09 -16.48 4.76
C VAL A 234 -6.72 -16.49 6.24
N ASP A 235 -5.44 -16.59 6.59
CA ASP A 235 -4.99 -16.51 7.98
C ASP A 235 -5.18 -15.08 8.49
N LYS A 236 -4.94 -14.07 7.64
CA LYS A 236 -5.17 -12.65 7.97
C LYS A 236 -6.65 -12.38 8.23
N LEU A 237 -7.55 -12.93 7.38
CA LEU A 237 -9.00 -12.87 7.63
C LEU A 237 -9.38 -13.55 8.95
N SER A 238 -8.73 -14.67 9.28
CA SER A 238 -8.98 -15.40 10.53
C SER A 238 -8.52 -14.62 11.76
N MET A 239 -7.42 -13.87 11.66
CA MET A 239 -6.95 -12.99 12.74
C MET A 239 -7.94 -11.84 12.98
N GLU A 240 -8.53 -11.32 11.91
CA GLU A 240 -9.55 -10.27 12.03
C GLU A 240 -10.84 -10.77 12.71
N GLU A 241 -11.30 -11.97 12.37
CA GLU A 241 -12.41 -12.64 13.10
C GLU A 241 -12.09 -12.82 14.59
N ALA A 242 -10.82 -12.99 14.93
CA ALA A 242 -10.36 -13.05 16.32
C ALA A 242 -10.21 -11.68 17.00
N GLY A 243 -10.52 -10.58 16.30
CA GLY A 243 -10.43 -9.21 16.80
C GLY A 243 -9.09 -8.50 16.54
N PHE A 244 -8.20 -9.09 15.76
CA PHE A 244 -6.87 -8.54 15.46
C PHE A 244 -6.83 -7.96 14.05
N ARG A 245 -7.10 -6.64 13.97
CA ARG A 245 -7.05 -5.91 12.70
C ARG A 245 -5.64 -5.48 12.30
N ASN A 246 -4.73 -5.33 13.25
CA ASN A 246 -3.31 -5.02 13.05
C ASN A 246 -2.52 -6.22 12.49
N CYS A 247 -3.05 -6.88 11.46
CA CYS A 247 -2.52 -8.12 10.89
C CYS A 247 -2.32 -7.97 9.39
N VAL A 248 -1.17 -8.46 8.91
CA VAL A 248 -0.82 -8.51 7.48
C VAL A 248 -0.39 -9.91 7.07
N SER A 249 -0.55 -10.28 5.80
CA SER A 249 0.00 -11.53 5.27
C SER A 249 1.10 -11.31 4.24
N VAL A 250 2.06 -12.25 4.19
CA VAL A 250 3.09 -12.24 3.14
C VAL A 250 2.50 -12.60 1.77
N PRO A 251 2.98 -11.98 0.67
CA PRO A 251 2.42 -12.21 -0.66
C PRO A 251 2.84 -13.54 -1.27
N ALA A 252 4.07 -13.96 -0.97
CA ALA A 252 4.64 -15.23 -1.37
C ALA A 252 4.78 -16.06 -0.08
N GLY A 253 4.17 -17.25 -0.07
CA GLY A 253 4.17 -18.15 1.10
C GLY A 253 5.57 -18.61 1.50
N ALA A 254 5.64 -19.56 2.44
CA ALA A 254 6.89 -19.90 3.08
C ALA A 254 7.97 -20.48 2.12
N PRO A 255 9.26 -20.11 2.32
CA PRO A 255 10.37 -20.81 1.69
C PRO A 255 10.52 -22.22 2.28
N GLN A 256 11.08 -23.15 1.50
CA GLN A 256 11.28 -24.53 1.98
C GLN A 256 12.27 -24.64 3.14
N LYS A 257 13.23 -23.72 3.23
CA LYS A 257 14.26 -23.69 4.27
C LYS A 257 14.82 -22.29 4.47
N VAL A 258 15.38 -22.07 5.66
CA VAL A 258 16.14 -20.87 5.99
C VAL A 258 17.39 -20.80 5.11
N SER A 259 17.69 -19.61 4.60
CA SER A 259 18.89 -19.35 3.83
C SER A 259 20.13 -19.44 4.72
N THR A 260 21.08 -20.28 4.32
CA THR A 260 22.40 -20.36 4.97
C THR A 260 23.30 -19.18 4.59
N LYS A 261 22.90 -18.38 3.61
CA LYS A 261 23.64 -17.18 3.17
C LYS A 261 23.36 -16.02 4.12
N ARG A 262 24.24 -15.01 4.09
CA ARG A 262 23.94 -13.71 4.72
C ARG A 262 22.68 -13.13 4.09
N VAL A 263 21.93 -12.35 4.88
CA VAL A 263 20.78 -11.60 4.39
C VAL A 263 21.28 -10.67 3.26
N PRO A 264 20.72 -10.74 2.05
CA PRO A 264 21.10 -9.84 0.98
C PRO A 264 20.84 -8.38 1.36
N TYR A 265 21.51 -7.44 0.68
CA TYR A 265 21.08 -6.05 0.74
C TYR A 265 19.65 -5.92 0.19
N PRO A 266 18.83 -4.99 0.73
CA PRO A 266 17.42 -4.88 0.37
C PRO A 266 17.15 -4.80 -1.14
N GLU A 267 18.04 -4.16 -1.90
CA GLU A 267 17.92 -4.00 -3.36
C GLU A 267 18.12 -5.31 -4.13
N LYS A 268 18.73 -6.31 -3.49
CA LYS A 268 19.04 -7.63 -4.07
C LYS A 268 18.16 -8.73 -3.48
N ASP A 269 17.31 -8.42 -2.50
CA ASP A 269 16.42 -9.39 -1.86
C ASP A 269 15.07 -9.49 -2.59
N THR A 270 15.11 -10.06 -3.80
CA THR A 270 13.91 -10.17 -4.64
C THR A 270 12.82 -11.07 -4.05
N ALA A 271 13.20 -12.03 -3.19
CA ALA A 271 12.25 -12.91 -2.52
C ALA A 271 11.44 -12.16 -1.45
N PHE A 272 12.10 -11.28 -0.69
CA PHE A 272 11.52 -10.49 0.39
C PHE A 272 11.36 -9.00 0.05
N GLN A 273 11.36 -8.65 -1.24
CA GLN A 273 11.28 -7.25 -1.72
C GLN A 273 10.04 -6.53 -1.17
N TYR A 274 8.96 -7.26 -0.88
CA TYR A 274 7.76 -6.71 -0.27
C TYR A 274 8.01 -6.04 1.09
N LEU A 275 9.00 -6.49 1.86
CA LEU A 275 9.39 -5.83 3.11
C LEU A 275 9.99 -4.44 2.85
N GLN A 276 10.78 -4.31 1.79
CA GLN A 276 11.34 -3.03 1.38
C GLN A 276 10.25 -2.08 0.87
N ASN A 277 9.28 -2.60 0.10
CA ASN A 277 8.13 -1.82 -0.36
C ASN A 277 7.28 -1.32 0.82
N CYS A 278 7.13 -2.15 1.86
CA CYS A 278 6.37 -1.82 3.07
C CYS A 278 7.22 -1.11 4.15
N LYS A 279 8.48 -0.75 3.87
CA LYS A 279 9.43 -0.25 4.86
C LYS A 279 8.91 0.94 5.67
N LYS A 280 8.21 1.88 5.01
CA LYS A 280 7.65 3.08 5.67
C LYS A 280 6.63 2.74 6.78
N TYR A 281 5.93 1.61 6.66
CA TYR A 281 5.00 1.13 7.68
C TYR A 281 5.77 0.35 8.75
N LEU A 282 6.64 -0.57 8.32
CA LEU A 282 7.37 -1.47 9.21
C LEU A 282 8.38 -0.77 10.11
N GLU A 283 8.93 0.39 9.74
CA GLU A 283 9.85 1.16 10.60
C GLU A 283 9.16 1.78 11.82
N LYS A 284 7.86 2.06 11.74
CA LYS A 284 7.08 2.65 12.85
C LYS A 284 6.72 1.62 13.92
N VAL A 285 6.72 0.34 13.56
CA VAL A 285 6.28 -0.75 14.42
C VAL A 285 7.32 -1.03 15.50
N SER A 286 6.91 -1.10 16.76
CA SER A 286 7.81 -1.43 17.88
C SER A 286 7.94 -2.93 18.10
N ARG A 287 6.85 -3.69 17.91
CA ARG A 287 6.79 -5.13 18.15
C ARG A 287 6.17 -5.89 16.97
N ILE A 288 6.80 -6.97 16.54
CA ILE A 288 6.32 -7.79 15.42
C ILE A 288 6.08 -9.22 15.87
N ILE A 289 4.82 -9.67 15.79
CA ILE A 289 4.46 -11.05 16.10
C ILE A 289 4.41 -11.87 14.81
N LEU A 290 5.26 -12.89 14.70
CA LEU A 290 5.29 -13.79 13.55
C LEU A 290 4.42 -15.01 13.84
N ALA A 291 3.27 -15.09 13.18
CA ALA A 291 2.27 -16.15 13.31
C ALA A 291 2.18 -16.98 12.01
N THR A 292 3.30 -17.61 11.65
CA THR A 292 3.42 -18.48 10.47
C THR A 292 2.94 -19.91 10.74
N ASP A 293 2.82 -20.74 9.70
CA ASP A 293 2.42 -22.13 9.88
C ASP A 293 3.37 -22.90 10.83
N GLY A 294 2.81 -23.79 11.64
CA GLY A 294 3.56 -24.62 12.60
C GLY A 294 4.35 -25.78 11.96
N ASP A 295 4.70 -25.67 10.69
CA ASP A 295 5.44 -26.67 9.92
C ASP A 295 6.85 -26.16 9.54
N PRO A 296 7.74 -27.01 9.00
CA PRO A 296 9.11 -26.59 8.71
C PRO A 296 9.23 -25.39 7.75
N PRO A 297 8.43 -25.29 6.67
CA PRO A 297 8.37 -24.06 5.87
C PRO A 297 7.94 -22.83 6.68
N GLY A 298 6.86 -22.90 7.46
CA GLY A 298 6.40 -21.76 8.25
C GLY A 298 7.43 -21.30 9.29
N GLN A 299 8.16 -22.22 9.91
CA GLN A 299 9.30 -21.89 10.78
C GLN A 299 10.44 -21.21 10.01
N ALA A 300 10.72 -21.69 8.79
CA ALA A 300 11.73 -21.06 7.94
C ALA A 300 11.32 -19.64 7.53
N LEU A 301 10.03 -19.41 7.23
CA LEU A 301 9.51 -18.08 6.95
C LEU A 301 9.69 -17.14 8.15
N ALA A 302 9.32 -17.59 9.36
CA ALA A 302 9.47 -16.79 10.56
C ALA A 302 10.94 -16.38 10.81
N GLU A 303 11.88 -17.32 10.66
CA GLU A 303 13.31 -17.02 10.82
C GLU A 303 13.83 -16.06 9.74
N GLU A 304 13.41 -16.21 8.48
CA GLU A 304 13.81 -15.28 7.41
C GLU A 304 13.23 -13.87 7.61
N LEU A 305 11.99 -13.76 8.11
CA LEU A 305 11.38 -12.48 8.47
C LEU A 305 12.11 -11.84 9.65
N ALA A 306 12.34 -12.59 10.73
CA ALA A 306 13.02 -12.08 11.93
C ALA A 306 14.44 -11.58 11.62
N ARG A 307 15.19 -12.28 10.76
CA ARG A 307 16.53 -11.86 10.32
C ARG A 307 16.53 -10.56 9.51
N ARG A 308 15.42 -10.15 8.90
CA ARG A 308 15.29 -8.92 8.10
C ARG A 308 14.66 -7.78 8.85
N LEU A 309 13.71 -8.08 9.73
CA LEU A 309 12.93 -7.11 10.47
C LEU A 309 13.58 -6.72 11.80
N GLY A 310 14.52 -7.53 12.30
CA GLY A 310 15.15 -7.39 13.61
C GLY A 310 14.62 -8.45 14.56
N LYS A 311 15.50 -9.26 15.15
CA LYS A 311 15.12 -10.33 16.09
C LYS A 311 14.80 -9.81 17.49
N GLU A 312 15.25 -8.59 17.75
CA GLU A 312 15.08 -7.83 18.98
C GLU A 312 13.71 -7.14 19.08
N ARG A 313 12.92 -7.18 18.01
CA ARG A 313 11.59 -6.57 17.87
C ARG A 313 10.48 -7.61 17.95
#